data_AF-A0A7X6HDS3-F1
#
_entry.id   AF-A0A7X6HDS3-F1
#
_cell.length_a   1.000
_cell.length_b   1.000
_cell.length_c   1.000
_cell.angle_alpha   90.00
_cell.angle_beta   90.00
_cell.angle_gamma   90.00
#
_symmetry.space_group_name_H-M   'P 1'
#
loop_
_entity.id
_entity.type
_entity.pdbx_description
1 polymer ?
#
loop_
_entity_poly.entity_id
_entity_poly.type
_entity_poly.pdbx_seq_one_letter_code
_entity_poly.pdbx_strand_id
1 'polypeptide(L)'
;MTEETGTAVQEQPDEQVTDGFELPGVPDAFQRLWTPHRMAYVKGGQHQFEDKDVCPFCAAPTRSDEDSLIVHRGVHAYVVLNLYPYNPGHLLVCPYRHVPDYTDIDTEETLEFAELTQTAMRVLRKVANPSGFNLGMNQGVAGGAGVAAHLHQHVVPRWGGDGNFFPIIARTKAITQTLQEVREQVAEAWPAG
;
A
#
# COMPACT_ATOMS: atom_id res chain seq x y z
N MET A 1 39.16 -5.31 -49.69
CA MET A 1 38.54 -6.54 -49.14
C MET A 1 38.40 -6.31 -47.65
N THR A 2 37.30 -5.66 -47.28
CA THR A 2 36.70 -5.59 -45.94
C THR A 2 36.01 -6.95 -45.67
N GLU A 3 35.73 -7.47 -44.47
CA GLU A 3 35.73 -7.05 -43.07
C GLU A 3 35.70 -8.35 -42.22
N GLU A 4 36.16 -8.29 -40.97
CA GLU A 4 36.16 -9.40 -40.01
C GLU A 4 34.74 -9.77 -39.55
N THR A 5 34.42 -11.07 -39.51
CA THR A 5 33.12 -11.58 -39.06
C THR A 5 33.09 -11.75 -37.53
N GLY A 6 32.31 -10.91 -36.86
CA GLY A 6 31.93 -11.05 -35.45
C GLY A 6 30.88 -12.16 -35.23
N THR A 7 31.08 -12.96 -34.20
CA THR A 7 30.18 -14.01 -33.72
C THR A 7 28.95 -13.43 -33.03
N ALA A 8 27.76 -13.80 -33.49
CA ALA A 8 26.49 -13.47 -32.84
C ALA A 8 26.20 -14.47 -31.70
N VAL A 9 25.95 -13.96 -30.49
CA VAL A 9 25.42 -14.73 -29.38
C VAL A 9 23.89 -14.67 -29.45
N GLN A 10 23.25 -15.83 -29.62
CA GLN A 10 21.80 -15.98 -29.58
C GLN A 10 21.35 -16.11 -28.12
N GLU A 11 20.56 -15.16 -27.61
CA GLU A 11 19.85 -15.30 -26.35
C GLU A 11 18.68 -16.28 -26.53
N GLN A 12 18.64 -17.34 -25.73
CA GLN A 12 17.48 -18.23 -25.62
C GLN A 12 16.52 -17.69 -24.55
N PRO A 13 15.19 -17.75 -24.77
CA PRO A 13 14.23 -17.37 -23.75
C PRO A 13 14.03 -18.52 -22.75
N ASP A 14 14.23 -18.24 -21.46
CA ASP A 14 13.86 -19.15 -20.38
C ASP A 14 12.34 -19.28 -20.31
N GLU A 15 11.84 -20.43 -20.77
CA GLU A 15 10.47 -20.87 -20.59
C GLU A 15 10.37 -21.72 -19.31
N GLN A 16 9.27 -21.51 -18.59
CA GLN A 16 8.68 -22.36 -17.53
C GLN A 16 9.08 -22.08 -16.08
N VAL A 17 8.45 -21.03 -15.54
CA VAL A 17 8.21 -20.85 -14.10
C VAL A 17 6.99 -21.67 -13.71
N THR A 18 7.19 -22.65 -12.84
CA THR A 18 6.15 -23.08 -11.90
C THR A 18 6.77 -23.15 -10.53
N ASP A 19 6.09 -22.59 -9.52
CA ASP A 19 6.04 -23.33 -8.28
C ASP A 19 4.69 -23.22 -7.61
N GLY A 20 4.16 -24.41 -7.28
CA GLY A 20 3.02 -24.59 -6.42
C GLY A 20 3.45 -24.28 -4.99
N PHE A 21 2.62 -23.54 -4.27
CA PHE A 21 2.79 -23.12 -2.88
C PHE A 21 3.72 -23.99 -2.01
N GLU A 22 4.93 -23.49 -1.73
CA GLU A 22 5.69 -23.76 -0.50
C GLU A 22 6.41 -22.45 -0.08
N LEU A 23 6.06 -21.90 1.10
CA LEU A 23 6.85 -20.90 1.82
C LEU A 23 7.62 -21.66 2.91
N PRO A 24 8.90 -21.36 3.25
CA PRO A 24 9.43 -20.00 3.44
C PRO A 24 10.83 -19.74 2.82
N GLY A 25 11.07 -18.52 2.34
CA GLY A 25 12.42 -18.01 2.06
C GLY A 25 13.18 -18.71 0.93
N VAL A 26 12.92 -18.31 -0.32
CA VAL A 26 13.71 -18.77 -1.48
C VAL A 26 15.02 -17.96 -1.57
N PRO A 27 16.19 -18.60 -1.72
CA PRO A 27 17.44 -17.94 -2.03
C PRO A 27 17.51 -17.68 -3.53
N ASP A 28 17.36 -16.42 -3.94
CA ASP A 28 17.63 -15.99 -5.32
C ASP A 28 18.52 -14.74 -5.31
N ALA A 29 19.58 -14.78 -6.11
CA ALA A 29 20.63 -13.79 -6.26
C ALA A 29 20.17 -12.51 -7.01
N PHE A 30 18.87 -12.37 -7.28
CA PHE A 30 18.27 -11.15 -7.85
C PHE A 30 17.51 -10.35 -6.78
N GLN A 31 18.21 -9.33 -6.28
CA GLN A 31 17.78 -8.45 -5.21
C GLN A 31 16.55 -7.61 -5.58
N ARG A 32 15.40 -7.99 -5.01
CA ARG A 32 14.25 -7.13 -4.64
C ARG A 32 13.84 -6.10 -5.70
N LEU A 33 13.36 -6.56 -6.85
CA LEU A 33 12.82 -5.69 -7.89
C LEU A 33 11.57 -6.31 -8.49
N TRP A 34 10.44 -6.04 -7.83
CA TRP A 34 9.03 -6.06 -8.26
C TRP A 34 8.20 -6.39 -7.02
N THR A 35 6.98 -5.85 -6.93
CA THR A 35 5.99 -6.22 -5.91
C THR A 35 5.27 -7.48 -6.40
N PRO A 36 5.74 -8.71 -6.11
CA PRO A 36 5.14 -9.93 -6.67
C PRO A 36 3.73 -10.12 -6.09
N HIS A 37 3.50 -9.60 -4.88
CA HIS A 37 2.21 -9.59 -4.22
C HIS A 37 1.19 -8.67 -4.91
N ARG A 38 1.62 -7.56 -5.55
CA ARG A 38 0.71 -6.75 -6.38
C ARG A 38 0.21 -7.57 -7.58
N MET A 39 1.06 -8.43 -8.17
CA MET A 39 0.60 -9.34 -9.24
C MET A 39 -0.42 -10.37 -8.75
N ALA A 40 -0.34 -10.84 -7.50
CA ALA A 40 -1.37 -11.69 -6.90
C ALA A 40 -2.71 -10.93 -6.76
N TYR A 41 -2.65 -9.66 -6.33
CA TYR A 41 -3.81 -8.74 -6.29
C TYR A 41 -4.26 -8.25 -7.68
N VAL A 42 -3.46 -8.36 -8.74
CA VAL A 42 -3.83 -7.92 -10.10
C VAL A 42 -4.32 -9.11 -10.94
N LYS A 43 -3.84 -10.33 -10.67
CA LYS A 43 -4.23 -11.56 -11.40
C LYS A 43 -5.72 -11.89 -11.28
N GLY A 44 -6.38 -11.55 -10.17
CA GLY A 44 -7.83 -11.75 -9.99
C GLY A 44 -8.72 -10.61 -10.50
N GLY A 45 -8.13 -9.48 -10.94
CA GLY A 45 -8.87 -8.29 -11.34
C GLY A 45 -9.51 -7.52 -10.17
N GLN A 46 -10.01 -6.32 -10.44
CA GLN A 46 -10.56 -5.39 -9.43
C GLN A 46 -11.87 -5.87 -8.78
N HIS A 47 -12.53 -6.89 -9.37
CA HIS A 47 -13.80 -7.46 -8.89
C HIS A 47 -13.64 -8.54 -7.82
N GLN A 48 -12.40 -8.94 -7.51
CA GLN A 48 -12.14 -10.03 -6.56
C GLN A 48 -12.47 -9.69 -5.10
N PHE A 49 -12.81 -8.43 -4.79
CA PHE A 49 -13.06 -7.95 -3.42
C PHE A 49 -14.45 -7.35 -3.23
N GLU A 50 -15.41 -7.69 -4.09
CA GLU A 50 -16.79 -7.18 -4.01
C GLU A 50 -17.52 -7.66 -2.75
N ASP A 51 -17.20 -8.86 -2.26
CA ASP A 51 -17.80 -9.42 -1.06
C ASP A 51 -16.99 -9.12 0.21
N LYS A 52 -17.72 -8.92 1.31
CA LYS A 52 -17.15 -8.67 2.64
C LYS A 52 -16.17 -9.77 3.09
N ASP A 53 -16.47 -11.03 2.78
CA ASP A 53 -15.70 -12.20 3.25
C ASP A 53 -14.31 -12.30 2.61
N VAL A 54 -14.12 -11.70 1.43
CA VAL A 54 -12.84 -11.65 0.71
C VAL A 54 -12.17 -10.28 0.79
N CYS A 55 -12.83 -9.29 1.40
CA CYS A 55 -12.33 -7.93 1.49
C CYS A 55 -11.17 -7.81 2.52
N PRO A 56 -9.97 -7.36 2.11
CA PRO A 56 -8.84 -7.23 3.03
C PRO A 56 -9.07 -6.23 4.15
N PHE A 57 -9.87 -5.18 3.90
CA PHE A 57 -10.20 -4.16 4.90
C PHE A 57 -11.23 -4.65 5.93
N CYS A 58 -12.08 -5.61 5.56
CA CYS A 58 -12.96 -6.26 6.54
C CYS A 58 -12.21 -7.30 7.38
N ALA A 59 -11.22 -7.98 6.79
CA ALA A 59 -10.40 -8.96 7.50
C ALA A 59 -9.35 -8.34 8.44
N ALA A 60 -8.81 -7.16 8.11
CA ALA A 60 -7.74 -6.54 8.90
C ALA A 60 -8.13 -6.32 10.37
N PRO A 61 -9.30 -5.75 10.71
CA PRO A 61 -9.71 -5.56 12.09
C PRO A 61 -9.88 -6.85 12.90
N THR A 62 -10.01 -8.03 12.27
CA THR A 62 -10.20 -9.30 12.98
C THR A 62 -8.89 -9.98 13.40
N ARG A 63 -7.74 -9.42 12.99
CA ARG A 63 -6.40 -9.92 13.34
C ARG A 63 -5.73 -8.98 14.34
N SER A 64 -4.53 -9.35 14.79
CA SER A 64 -3.68 -8.45 15.57
C SER A 64 -3.31 -7.20 14.77
N ASP A 65 -2.94 -6.13 15.47
CA ASP A 65 -2.58 -4.87 14.82
C ASP A 65 -1.27 -5.00 14.05
N GLU A 66 -0.35 -5.82 14.55
CA GLU A 66 0.92 -6.15 13.93
C GLU A 66 0.73 -6.91 12.62
N ASP A 67 -0.12 -7.95 12.61
CA ASP A 67 -0.38 -8.76 11.42
C ASP A 67 -1.10 -7.99 10.31
N SER A 68 -1.90 -7.00 10.69
CA SER A 68 -2.68 -6.18 9.75
C SER A 68 -2.07 -4.81 9.48
N LEU A 69 -0.96 -4.48 10.12
CA LEU A 69 -0.32 -3.16 10.07
C LEU A 69 -1.24 -2.00 10.51
N ILE A 70 -2.18 -2.28 11.42
CA ILE A 70 -3.06 -1.27 12.01
C ILE A 70 -2.22 -0.42 12.96
N VAL A 71 -2.36 0.91 12.85
CA VAL A 71 -1.69 1.87 13.72
C VAL A 71 -2.64 2.44 14.78
N HIS A 72 -3.94 2.43 14.51
CA HIS A 72 -4.95 2.93 15.44
C HIS A 72 -6.34 2.37 15.12
N ARG A 73 -7.15 2.16 16.16
CA ARG A 73 -8.54 1.74 16.11
C ARG A 73 -9.43 2.79 16.77
N GLY A 74 -10.33 3.38 16.00
CA GLY A 74 -11.39 4.25 16.51
C GLY A 74 -12.67 3.46 16.80
N VAL A 75 -13.80 4.16 16.80
CA VAL A 75 -15.14 3.62 17.06
C VAL A 75 -15.82 3.15 15.77
N HIS A 76 -15.79 3.97 14.72
CA HIS A 76 -16.41 3.78 13.41
C HIS A 76 -15.39 3.51 12.30
N ALA A 77 -14.14 3.96 12.47
CA ALA A 77 -13.06 3.81 11.51
C ALA A 77 -11.72 3.43 12.18
N TYR A 78 -10.79 2.97 11.36
CA TYR A 78 -9.44 2.61 11.80
C TYR A 78 -8.40 3.10 10.79
N VAL A 79 -7.14 3.10 11.22
CA VAL A 79 -6.01 3.56 10.42
C VAL A 79 -4.99 2.43 10.27
N VAL A 80 -4.57 2.19 9.03
CA VAL A 80 -3.71 1.08 8.66
C VAL A 80 -2.64 1.53 7.68
N LEU A 81 -1.44 0.95 7.72
CA LEU A 81 -0.44 1.20 6.67
C LEU A 81 -0.85 0.54 5.36
N ASN A 82 -0.59 1.24 4.26
CA ASN A 82 -0.67 0.64 2.95
C ASN A 82 0.48 -0.37 2.78
N LEU A 83 0.14 -1.63 2.47
CA LEU A 83 1.10 -2.70 2.20
C LEU A 83 2.01 -2.39 0.99
N TYR A 84 1.54 -1.54 0.07
CA TYR A 84 2.29 -1.05 -1.09
C TYR A 84 2.42 0.47 -1.01
N PRO A 85 3.25 0.99 -0.09
CA PRO A 85 3.27 2.41 0.21
C PRO A 85 3.92 3.21 -0.93
N TYR A 86 3.38 4.41 -1.21
CA TYR A 86 4.06 5.34 -2.13
C TYR A 86 5.30 5.93 -1.49
N ASN A 87 5.23 6.25 -0.20
CA ASN A 87 6.33 6.71 0.64
C ASN A 87 6.19 6.04 2.03
N PRO A 88 7.27 5.89 2.81
CA PRO A 88 7.17 5.51 4.22
C PRO A 88 6.12 6.35 4.95
N GLY A 89 5.23 5.70 5.70
CA GLY A 89 4.12 6.36 6.38
C GLY A 89 2.88 6.59 5.50
N HIS A 90 2.76 5.94 4.33
CA HIS A 90 1.52 5.91 3.57
C HIS A 90 0.44 5.15 4.36
N LEU A 91 -0.51 5.90 4.92
CA LEU A 91 -1.63 5.37 5.71
C LEU A 91 -2.91 5.35 4.87
N LEU A 92 -3.81 4.47 5.27
CA LEU A 92 -5.20 4.40 4.84
C LEU A 92 -6.11 4.60 6.05
N VAL A 93 -7.11 5.46 5.92
CA VAL A 93 -8.23 5.55 6.87
C VAL A 93 -9.40 4.81 6.25
N CYS A 94 -9.96 3.85 6.98
CA CYS A 94 -11.02 2.96 6.50
C CYS A 94 -12.17 2.89 7.52
N PRO A 95 -13.44 2.99 7.11
CA PRO A 95 -14.55 2.66 8.00
C PRO A 95 -14.55 1.15 8.30
N TYR A 96 -15.07 0.75 9.46
CA TYR A 96 -15.29 -0.67 9.75
C TYR A 96 -16.38 -1.28 8.86
N ARG A 97 -17.39 -0.48 8.52
CA ARG A 97 -18.47 -0.90 7.64
C ARG A 97 -17.95 -1.06 6.21
N HIS A 98 -18.39 -2.14 5.55
CA HIS A 98 -18.07 -2.40 4.16
C HIS A 98 -18.97 -1.54 3.26
N VAL A 99 -18.46 -0.39 2.84
CA VAL A 99 -19.15 0.53 1.92
C VAL A 99 -18.23 1.00 0.82
N PRO A 100 -18.69 1.08 -0.44
CA PRO A 100 -17.83 1.46 -1.55
C PRO A 100 -17.65 2.97 -1.67
N ASP A 101 -18.71 3.75 -1.48
CA ASP A 101 -18.75 5.16 -1.84
C ASP A 101 -18.64 6.08 -0.62
N TYR A 102 -17.99 7.22 -0.80
CA TYR A 102 -17.89 8.25 0.25
C TYR A 102 -19.25 8.84 0.63
N THR A 103 -20.24 8.80 -0.26
CA THR A 103 -21.59 9.28 0.02
C THR A 103 -22.44 8.29 0.82
N ASP A 104 -21.95 7.05 1.01
CA ASP A 104 -22.67 6.00 1.72
C ASP A 104 -22.39 6.00 3.23
N ILE A 105 -21.36 6.72 3.71
CA ILE A 105 -21.04 6.82 5.14
C ILE A 105 -21.96 7.79 5.88
N ASP A 106 -22.28 7.46 7.13
CA ASP A 106 -23.12 8.32 7.97
C ASP A 106 -22.33 9.51 8.57
N THR A 107 -23.01 10.36 9.34
CA THR A 107 -22.41 11.58 9.90
C THR A 107 -21.35 11.27 10.96
N GLU A 108 -21.53 10.22 11.76
CA GLU A 108 -20.60 9.82 12.82
C GLU A 108 -19.34 9.20 12.20
N GLU A 109 -19.53 8.31 11.22
CA GLU A 109 -18.47 7.76 10.38
C GLU A 109 -17.67 8.88 9.69
N THR A 110 -18.36 9.85 9.07
CA THR A 110 -17.72 10.98 8.37
C THR A 110 -16.86 11.83 9.32
N LEU A 111 -17.39 12.14 10.51
CA LEU A 111 -16.69 12.92 11.50
C LEU A 111 -15.40 12.23 11.94
N GLU A 112 -15.50 10.98 12.40
CA GLU A 112 -14.34 10.25 12.88
C GLU A 112 -13.32 9.99 11.76
N PHE A 113 -13.78 9.67 10.55
CA PHE A 113 -12.91 9.49 9.38
C PHE A 113 -12.06 10.75 9.10
N ALA A 114 -12.67 11.94 9.21
CA ALA A 114 -11.96 13.20 9.07
C ALA A 114 -11.00 13.47 10.24
N GLU A 115 -11.41 13.19 11.48
CA GLU A 115 -10.58 13.36 12.68
C GLU A 115 -9.35 12.45 12.65
N LEU A 116 -9.52 11.18 12.29
CA LEU A 116 -8.43 10.21 12.10
C LEU A 116 -7.47 10.67 11.01
N THR A 117 -7.99 11.21 9.90
CA THR A 117 -7.15 11.78 8.83
C THR A 117 -6.29 12.93 9.35
N GLN A 118 -6.87 13.86 10.12
CA GLN A 118 -6.12 14.97 10.70
C GLN A 118 -5.08 14.49 11.72
N THR A 119 -5.42 13.50 12.56
CA THR A 119 -4.52 12.92 13.54
C THR A 119 -3.35 12.20 12.86
N ALA A 120 -3.62 11.41 11.82
CA ALA A 120 -2.58 10.79 11.00
C ALA A 120 -1.57 11.81 10.47
N MET A 121 -2.02 12.95 9.95
CA MET A 121 -1.12 14.01 9.49
C MET A 121 -0.28 14.61 10.63
N ARG A 122 -0.86 14.83 11.81
CA ARG A 122 -0.13 15.35 12.99
C ARG A 122 0.92 14.36 13.46
N VAL A 123 0.57 13.08 13.55
CA VAL A 123 1.48 12.00 13.93
C VAL A 123 2.62 11.87 12.93
N LEU A 124 2.33 11.82 11.63
CA LEU A 124 3.35 11.74 10.57
C LEU A 124 4.30 12.94 10.57
N ARG A 125 3.81 14.16 10.87
CA ARG A 125 4.67 15.33 11.10
C ARG A 125 5.66 15.12 12.24
N LYS A 126 5.19 14.55 13.36
CA LYS A 126 6.02 14.29 14.54
C LYS A 126 7.09 13.25 14.28
N VAL A 127 6.76 12.14 13.61
CA VAL A 127 7.67 10.99 13.49
C VAL A 127 8.59 11.06 12.26
N ALA A 128 8.18 11.74 11.19
CA ALA A 128 8.91 11.70 9.92
C ALA A 128 9.16 13.08 9.28
N ASN A 129 8.60 14.16 9.85
CA ASN A 129 8.77 15.54 9.38
C ASN A 129 8.61 15.74 7.84
N PRO A 130 7.53 15.24 7.20
CA PRO A 130 7.25 15.55 5.80
C PRO A 130 7.00 17.03 5.56
N SER A 131 7.39 17.50 4.37
CA SER A 131 7.16 18.88 3.92
C SER A 131 5.74 19.11 3.39
N GLY A 132 4.96 18.06 3.16
CA GLY A 132 3.59 18.14 2.67
C GLY A 132 2.87 16.79 2.68
N PHE A 133 1.63 16.78 2.20
CA PHE A 133 0.79 15.58 2.13
C PHE A 133 -0.03 15.56 0.84
N ASN A 134 -0.27 14.36 0.31
CA ASN A 134 -1.41 14.12 -0.57
C ASN A 134 -2.48 13.36 0.21
N LEU A 135 -3.71 13.88 0.12
CA LEU A 135 -4.90 13.23 0.62
C LEU A 135 -5.79 12.92 -0.59
N GLY A 136 -6.24 11.69 -0.74
CA GLY A 136 -7.18 11.34 -1.80
C GLY A 136 -7.92 10.04 -1.56
N MET A 137 -9.04 9.89 -2.26
CA MET A 137 -9.80 8.65 -2.39
C MET A 137 -9.99 8.39 -3.87
N ASN A 138 -9.78 7.16 -4.29
CA ASN A 138 -10.18 6.71 -5.61
C ASN A 138 -11.58 6.11 -5.48
N GLN A 139 -12.56 6.62 -6.23
CA GLN A 139 -13.96 6.18 -6.14
C GLN A 139 -14.35 5.33 -7.35
N GLY A 140 -14.82 4.11 -7.08
CA GLY A 140 -15.16 3.12 -8.08
C GLY A 140 -13.97 2.58 -8.88
N VAL A 141 -14.24 1.57 -9.71
CA VAL A 141 -13.22 0.91 -10.55
C VAL A 141 -12.58 1.90 -11.53
N ALA A 142 -13.38 2.75 -12.16
CA ALA A 142 -12.89 3.76 -13.11
C ALA A 142 -12.02 4.85 -12.44
N GLY A 143 -12.26 5.13 -11.15
CA GLY A 143 -11.42 6.03 -10.36
C GLY A 143 -10.07 5.45 -9.97
N GLY A 144 -9.82 4.16 -10.28
CA GLY A 144 -8.56 3.49 -9.96
C GLY A 144 -8.48 2.98 -8.52
N ALA A 145 -9.63 2.74 -7.88
CA ALA A 145 -9.67 2.12 -6.55
C ALA A 145 -9.17 0.68 -6.65
N GLY A 146 -8.15 0.32 -5.86
CA GLY A 146 -7.59 -1.04 -5.83
C GLY A 146 -8.49 -2.08 -5.14
N VAL A 147 -9.40 -1.59 -4.29
CA VAL A 147 -10.46 -2.35 -3.62
C VAL A 147 -11.70 -1.46 -3.69
N ALA A 148 -12.40 -1.47 -4.82
CA ALA A 148 -13.47 -0.51 -5.10
C ALA A 148 -14.70 -0.69 -4.20
N ALA A 149 -14.87 -1.85 -3.58
CA ALA A 149 -16.03 -2.17 -2.74
C ALA A 149 -15.94 -1.63 -1.29
N HIS A 150 -14.76 -1.15 -0.87
CA HIS A 150 -14.55 -0.66 0.49
C HIS A 150 -13.75 0.63 0.48
N LEU A 151 -14.38 1.71 0.93
CA LEU A 151 -13.88 3.06 1.05
C LEU A 151 -12.57 3.13 1.83
N HIS A 152 -11.58 3.82 1.29
CA HIS A 152 -10.33 4.09 1.98
C HIS A 152 -9.71 5.41 1.51
N GLN A 153 -9.31 6.23 2.47
CA GLN A 153 -8.65 7.51 2.24
C GLN A 153 -7.16 7.34 2.39
N HIS A 154 -6.43 7.70 1.35
CA HIS A 154 -4.98 7.76 1.36
C HIS A 154 -4.51 9.01 2.13
N VAL A 155 -3.54 8.81 3.01
CA VAL A 155 -2.74 9.85 3.66
C VAL A 155 -1.27 9.60 3.31
N VAL A 156 -0.74 10.35 2.36
CA VAL A 156 0.61 10.13 1.81
C VAL A 156 1.52 11.28 2.22
N PRO A 157 2.51 11.06 3.11
CA PRO A 157 3.49 12.08 3.43
C PRO A 157 4.44 12.33 2.24
N ARG A 158 4.85 13.58 2.04
CA ARG A 158 5.67 14.04 0.90
C ARG A 158 6.90 14.82 1.36
N TRP A 159 8.01 14.64 0.65
CA TRP A 159 9.26 15.39 0.86
C TRP A 159 9.72 16.03 -0.45
N GLY A 160 10.46 17.13 -0.35
CA GLY A 160 11.12 17.72 -1.51
C GLY A 160 12.06 16.70 -2.18
N GLY A 161 11.86 16.45 -3.48
CA GLY A 161 12.71 15.52 -4.25
C GLY A 161 12.37 14.03 -4.11
N ASP A 162 11.25 13.68 -3.46
CA ASP A 162 10.80 12.28 -3.34
C ASP A 162 10.29 11.66 -4.67
N GLY A 163 9.93 12.52 -5.63
CA GLY A 163 9.74 12.20 -7.04
C GLY A 163 11.03 12.51 -7.80
N ASN A 164 11.91 11.52 -7.91
CA ASN A 164 13.16 11.63 -8.67
C ASN A 164 13.17 10.66 -9.87
N PHE A 165 14.30 10.58 -10.57
CA PHE A 165 14.39 9.77 -11.79
C PHE A 165 14.34 8.26 -11.53
N PHE A 166 14.58 7.76 -10.31
CA PHE A 166 14.62 6.32 -10.03
C PHE A 166 13.28 5.62 -10.32
N PRO A 167 12.11 6.11 -9.83
CA PRO A 167 10.82 5.53 -10.19
C PRO A 167 10.48 5.63 -11.68
N ILE A 168 10.98 6.66 -12.36
CA ILE A 168 10.63 6.97 -13.76
C ILE A 168 11.47 6.14 -14.73
N ILE A 169 12.79 6.11 -14.52
CA ILE A 169 13.76 5.49 -15.43
C ILE A 169 14.07 4.07 -14.98
N ALA A 170 14.38 3.88 -13.70
CA ALA A 170 14.76 2.58 -13.17
C ALA A 170 13.57 1.73 -12.72
N ARG A 171 12.35 2.30 -12.71
CA ARG A 171 11.12 1.66 -12.19
C ARG A 171 11.26 1.14 -10.75
N THR A 172 12.11 1.81 -9.97
CA THR A 172 12.49 1.38 -8.62
C THR A 172 12.28 2.52 -7.64
N LYS A 173 11.82 2.20 -6.44
CA LYS A 173 11.77 3.15 -5.33
C LYS A 173 12.48 2.57 -4.12
N ALA A 174 13.49 3.27 -3.62
CA ALA A 174 14.14 2.92 -2.37
C ALA A 174 13.22 3.32 -1.20
N ILE A 175 12.85 2.34 -0.37
CA ILE A 175 12.14 2.55 0.88
C ILE A 175 13.14 2.22 1.99
N THR A 176 13.42 3.20 2.84
CA THR A 176 14.53 3.16 3.82
C THR A 176 14.16 2.54 5.16
N GLN A 177 12.87 2.25 5.38
CA GLN A 177 12.34 1.68 6.62
C GLN A 177 11.39 0.53 6.30
N THR A 178 11.34 -0.48 7.16
CA THR A 178 10.38 -1.58 7.05
C THR A 178 8.97 -1.12 7.42
N LEU A 179 7.94 -1.84 6.96
CA LEU A 179 6.56 -1.55 7.33
C LEU A 179 6.32 -1.69 8.84
N GLN A 180 6.98 -2.65 9.48
CA GLN A 180 6.88 -2.89 10.92
C GLN A 180 7.44 -1.70 11.72
N GLU A 181 8.66 -1.26 11.41
CA GLU A 181 9.28 -0.10 12.10
C GLU A 181 8.41 1.15 11.95
N VAL A 182 7.88 1.40 10.75
CA VAL A 182 6.98 2.53 10.52
C VAL A 182 5.68 2.37 11.31
N ARG A 183 5.10 1.16 11.38
CA ARG A 183 3.86 0.90 12.13
C ARG A 183 4.06 1.23 13.59
N GLU A 184 5.13 0.71 14.19
CA GLU A 184 5.48 0.92 15.60
C GLU A 184 5.67 2.42 15.89
N GLN A 185 6.48 3.12 15.10
CA GLN A 185 6.68 4.57 15.28
C GLN A 185 5.38 5.37 15.21
N VAL A 186 4.50 5.07 14.24
CA VAL A 186 3.22 5.77 14.09
C VAL A 186 2.25 5.42 15.23
N ALA A 187 2.15 4.14 15.59
CA ALA A 187 1.26 3.67 16.66
C ALA A 187 1.67 4.25 18.03
N GLU A 188 2.96 4.22 18.37
CA GLU A 188 3.48 4.79 19.63
C GLU A 188 3.29 6.31 19.71
N ALA A 189 3.35 7.00 18.58
CA ALA A 189 3.16 8.44 18.52
C ALA A 189 1.70 8.88 18.48
N TRP A 190 0.77 7.92 18.36
CA TRP A 190 -0.67 8.21 18.33
C TRP A 190 -1.15 8.70 19.71
N PRO A 191 -1.96 9.77 19.78
CA PRO A 191 -2.49 10.24 21.06
C PRO A 191 -3.33 9.16 21.76
N ALA A 192 -3.14 9.00 23.08
CA ALA A 192 -4.08 8.25 23.90
C ALA A 192 -5.43 8.98 23.92
N GLY A 193 -6.52 8.23 23.70
CA GLY A 193 -7.90 8.73 23.76
C GLY A 193 -8.37 8.97 25.19
#